data_AF-A0A7C1QA12-F1
#
_entry.id   AF-A0A7C1QA12-F1
#
_cell.length_a   1.000
_cell.length_b   1.000
_cell.length_c   1.000
_cell.angle_alpha   90.00
_cell.angle_beta   90.00
_cell.angle_gamma   90.00
#
_symmetry.space_group_name_H-M   'P 1'
#
loop_
_entity.id
_entity.type
_entity.pdbx_description
1 polymer ?
#
loop_
_entity_poly.entity_id
_entity_poly.type
_entity_poly.pdbx_seq_one_letter_code
_entity_poly.pdbx_strand_id
1 'polypeptide(L)'
;PPGYVGYEEGGQLSESVRRKPYSVILLDEIEKAHPDVFNILLQILEDGHLTDAQGRTVDFRNTIIIMTSNIGATTISREAPLGFGQVEEAGITYDDMKASITGELKKVFRPEFLNRVDEVIVFHKLDRENIKNIVDLMIERIGEQLREKDLEIKLSDSAKELLTEKGYDPSLGARPLRRAIQQYVEDPLADEVLAGAIPGGSTILVDRKGDETLIKLLAGKPKPKKDLVGAANSERSEGVKPSGTDGKGS
;
A
#
# COMPACT_ATOMS: atom_id res chain seq x y z
N PRO A 1 9.97 -26.13 -21.64
CA PRO A 1 10.00 -27.34 -22.49
C PRO A 1 10.74 -28.49 -21.80
N PRO A 2 10.43 -29.77 -22.10
CA PRO A 2 11.21 -30.90 -21.60
C PRO A 2 12.70 -30.72 -21.94
N GLY A 3 13.55 -30.70 -20.92
CA GLY A 3 15.02 -30.59 -21.06
C GLY A 3 15.66 -29.23 -20.75
N TYR A 4 14.91 -28.23 -20.25
CA TYR A 4 15.46 -26.94 -19.79
C TYR A 4 15.56 -26.85 -18.25
N VAL A 5 16.51 -26.06 -17.73
CA VAL A 5 16.59 -25.74 -16.29
C VAL A 5 15.27 -25.08 -15.86
N GLY A 6 14.64 -25.60 -14.80
CA GLY A 6 13.30 -25.18 -14.36
C GLY A 6 12.13 -26.00 -14.94
N TYR A 7 12.40 -27.12 -15.61
CA TYR A 7 11.34 -28.01 -16.13
C TYR A 7 10.58 -28.78 -15.03
N GLU A 8 11.25 -29.12 -13.92
CA GLU A 8 10.62 -29.84 -12.80
C GLU A 8 9.84 -28.91 -11.86
N GLU A 9 10.23 -27.63 -11.79
CA GLU A 9 9.45 -26.60 -11.13
C GLU A 9 8.30 -26.23 -12.07
N GLY A 10 7.06 -26.49 -11.66
CA GLY A 10 5.90 -25.98 -12.40
C GLY A 10 6.01 -24.47 -12.62
N GLY A 11 5.28 -23.94 -13.60
CA GLY A 11 5.31 -22.50 -13.90
C GLY A 11 5.10 -21.68 -12.62
N GLN A 12 5.92 -20.65 -12.41
CA GLN A 12 5.90 -19.84 -11.18
C GLN A 12 4.48 -19.32 -10.84
N LEU A 13 3.73 -18.92 -11.87
CA LEU A 13 2.35 -18.48 -11.75
C LEU A 13 1.40 -19.65 -11.44
N SER A 14 1.46 -20.72 -12.23
CA SER A 14 0.55 -21.87 -12.10
C SER A 14 0.71 -22.58 -10.75
N GLU A 15 1.93 -22.74 -10.25
CA GLU A 15 2.20 -23.31 -8.93
C GLU A 15 1.71 -22.43 -7.78
N SER A 16 1.92 -21.11 -7.88
CA SER A 16 1.49 -20.16 -6.85
C SER A 16 -0.04 -20.16 -6.71
N VAL A 17 -0.76 -20.10 -7.82
CA VAL A 17 -2.23 -20.13 -7.84
C VAL A 17 -2.76 -21.50 -7.44
N ARG A 18 -2.13 -22.60 -7.86
CA ARG A 18 -2.53 -23.94 -7.41
C ARG A 18 -2.45 -24.09 -5.90
N ARG A 19 -1.42 -23.52 -5.26
CA ARG A 19 -1.26 -23.56 -3.79
C ARG A 19 -2.19 -22.59 -3.06
N LYS A 20 -2.50 -21.45 -3.68
CA LYS A 20 -3.35 -20.38 -3.12
C LYS A 20 -4.32 -19.86 -4.19
N PRO A 21 -5.45 -20.57 -4.43
CA PRO A 21 -6.36 -20.25 -5.52
C PRO A 21 -7.13 -18.93 -5.31
N TYR A 22 -7.27 -18.50 -4.06
CA TYR A 22 -7.81 -17.18 -3.70
C TYR A 22 -6.67 -16.18 -3.58
N SER A 23 -6.38 -15.46 -4.67
CA SER A 23 -5.24 -14.55 -4.71
C SER A 23 -5.48 -13.37 -5.64
N VAL A 24 -4.79 -12.27 -5.36
CA VAL A 24 -4.63 -11.16 -6.29
C VAL A 24 -3.33 -11.36 -7.07
N ILE A 25 -3.42 -11.33 -8.38
CA ILE A 25 -2.29 -11.45 -9.30
C ILE A 25 -2.03 -10.07 -9.89
N LEU A 26 -0.83 -9.52 -9.66
CA LEU A 26 -0.40 -8.24 -10.23
C LEU A 26 0.55 -8.50 -11.40
N LEU A 27 0.18 -8.03 -12.58
CA LEU A 27 1.01 -8.04 -13.79
C LEU A 27 1.39 -6.59 -14.10
N ASP A 28 2.61 -6.22 -13.73
CA ASP A 28 3.10 -4.85 -13.84
C ASP A 28 3.66 -4.57 -15.26
N GLU A 29 3.45 -3.37 -15.78
CA GLU A 29 3.92 -2.90 -17.09
C GLU A 29 3.64 -3.90 -18.23
N ILE A 30 2.38 -4.34 -18.34
CA ILE A 30 1.99 -5.44 -19.23
C ILE A 30 2.34 -5.19 -20.70
N GLU A 31 2.46 -3.93 -21.14
CA GLU A 31 2.88 -3.59 -22.49
C GLU A 31 4.32 -4.01 -22.85
N LYS A 32 5.14 -4.33 -21.86
CA LYS A 32 6.52 -4.81 -22.04
C LYS A 32 6.60 -6.32 -22.22
N ALA A 33 5.51 -7.04 -21.94
CA ALA A 33 5.47 -8.49 -22.06
C ALA A 33 5.59 -8.95 -23.51
N HIS A 34 6.22 -10.12 -23.72
CA HIS A 34 6.30 -10.74 -25.03
C HIS A 34 4.90 -11.15 -25.53
N PRO A 35 4.60 -11.06 -26.84
CA PRO A 35 3.32 -11.47 -27.42
C PRO A 35 2.77 -12.84 -26.93
N ASP A 36 3.66 -13.81 -26.72
CA ASP A 36 3.27 -15.15 -26.24
C ASP A 36 2.65 -15.16 -24.84
N VAL A 37 2.98 -14.17 -24.00
CA VAL A 37 2.38 -14.02 -22.67
C VAL A 37 0.88 -13.72 -22.80
N PHE A 38 0.47 -12.94 -23.80
CA PHE A 38 -0.95 -12.61 -23.99
C PHE A 38 -1.77 -13.82 -24.40
N ASN A 39 -1.20 -14.78 -25.14
CA ASN A 39 -1.91 -16.03 -25.48
C ASN A 39 -2.23 -16.85 -24.22
N ILE A 40 -1.28 -16.90 -23.28
CA ILE A 40 -1.45 -17.56 -21.98
C ILE A 40 -2.50 -16.81 -21.15
N LEU A 41 -2.44 -15.48 -21.11
CA LEU A 41 -3.40 -14.66 -20.38
C LEU A 41 -4.81 -14.75 -20.97
N LEU A 42 -4.94 -14.81 -22.30
CA LEU A 42 -6.22 -15.04 -22.95
C LEU A 42 -6.84 -16.35 -22.46
N GLN A 43 -6.08 -17.46 -22.45
CA GLN A 43 -6.60 -18.73 -21.92
C GLN A 43 -7.11 -18.59 -20.47
N ILE A 44 -6.36 -17.88 -19.62
CA ILE A 44 -6.76 -17.65 -18.22
C ILE A 44 -8.04 -16.81 -18.13
N LEU A 45 -8.12 -15.70 -18.88
CA LEU A 45 -9.25 -14.77 -18.84
C LEU A 45 -10.51 -15.34 -19.51
N GLU A 46 -10.35 -16.25 -20.49
CA GLU A 46 -11.46 -16.87 -21.21
C GLU A 46 -11.99 -18.12 -20.51
N ASP A 47 -11.11 -19.07 -20.21
CA ASP A 47 -11.49 -20.39 -19.69
C ASP A 47 -11.46 -20.44 -18.16
N GLY A 48 -10.86 -19.44 -17.51
CA GLY A 48 -10.61 -19.46 -16.06
C GLY A 48 -9.59 -20.52 -15.64
N HIS A 49 -8.84 -21.10 -16.58
CA HIS A 49 -7.88 -22.16 -16.30
C HIS A 49 -6.61 -21.98 -17.14
N LEU A 50 -5.49 -22.49 -16.63
CA LEU A 50 -4.24 -22.60 -17.38
C LEU A 50 -3.74 -24.03 -17.33
N THR A 51 -3.37 -24.59 -18.48
CA THR A 51 -2.65 -25.87 -18.52
C THR A 51 -1.15 -25.62 -18.59
N ASP A 52 -0.41 -26.09 -17.59
CA ASP A 52 1.03 -25.92 -17.54
C ASP A 52 1.80 -26.86 -18.48
N ALA A 53 3.12 -26.68 -18.57
CA ALA A 53 3.98 -27.50 -19.42
C ALA A 53 4.09 -28.98 -18.99
N GLN A 54 3.59 -29.34 -17.81
CA GLN A 54 3.50 -30.71 -17.31
C GLN A 54 2.09 -31.31 -17.55
N GLY A 55 1.20 -30.57 -18.23
CA GLY A 55 -0.16 -31.00 -18.53
C GLY A 55 -1.14 -30.85 -17.37
N ARG A 56 -0.77 -30.11 -16.32
CA ARG A 56 -1.63 -29.90 -15.14
C ARG A 56 -2.48 -28.66 -15.37
N THR A 57 -3.79 -28.81 -15.19
CA THR A 57 -4.74 -27.69 -15.26
C THR A 57 -4.85 -27.01 -13.89
N VAL A 58 -4.68 -25.69 -13.87
CA VAL A 58 -4.79 -24.84 -12.68
C VAL A 58 -5.97 -23.89 -12.87
N ASP A 59 -6.79 -23.76 -11.83
CA ASP A 59 -8.01 -22.92 -11.81
C ASP A 59 -7.70 -21.50 -11.32
N PHE A 60 -8.07 -20.51 -12.13
CA PHE A 60 -7.91 -19.08 -11.91
C PHE A 60 -9.23 -18.36 -11.62
N ARG A 61 -10.37 -19.07 -11.60
CA ARG A 61 -11.71 -18.45 -11.41
C ARG A 61 -11.89 -17.73 -10.07
N ASN A 62 -11.04 -18.01 -9.09
CA ASN A 62 -11.03 -17.36 -7.78
C ASN A 62 -9.90 -16.31 -7.63
N THR A 63 -9.29 -15.90 -8.74
CA THR A 63 -8.22 -14.91 -8.75
C THR A 63 -8.73 -13.56 -9.25
N ILE A 64 -8.19 -12.48 -8.67
CA ILE A 64 -8.35 -11.13 -9.21
C ILE A 64 -7.07 -10.81 -9.96
N ILE A 65 -7.15 -10.56 -11.26
CA ILE A 65 -6.00 -10.22 -12.08
C ILE A 65 -5.99 -8.70 -12.28
N ILE A 66 -4.94 -8.04 -11.80
CA ILE A 66 -4.71 -6.62 -11.96
C ILE A 66 -3.52 -6.45 -12.91
N MET A 67 -3.74 -5.73 -14.00
CA MET A 67 -2.70 -5.37 -14.95
C MET A 67 -2.45 -3.87 -14.88
N THR A 68 -1.19 -3.46 -14.76
CA THR A 68 -0.81 -2.05 -14.84
C THR A 68 -0.22 -1.78 -16.21
N SER A 69 -0.37 -0.54 -16.68
CA SER A 69 0.28 -0.08 -17.90
C SER A 69 0.61 1.39 -17.82
N ASN A 70 1.74 1.77 -18.42
CA ASN A 70 2.10 3.18 -18.59
C ASN A 70 1.61 3.76 -19.93
N ILE A 71 0.86 3.00 -20.73
CA ILE A 71 0.31 3.47 -22.01
C ILE A 71 -0.60 4.68 -21.80
N GLY A 72 -0.41 5.72 -22.60
CA GLY A 72 -1.22 6.94 -22.58
C GLY A 72 -0.94 7.89 -21.40
N ALA A 73 0.06 7.61 -20.56
CA ALA A 73 0.46 8.50 -19.47
C ALA A 73 0.85 9.91 -19.96
N THR A 74 1.42 10.03 -21.16
CA THR A 74 1.75 11.31 -21.79
C THR A 74 0.53 12.07 -22.30
N THR A 75 -0.52 11.37 -22.72
CA THR A 75 -1.79 11.97 -23.19
C THR A 75 -2.52 12.61 -22.02
N ILE A 76 -2.68 11.89 -20.91
CA ILE A 76 -3.19 12.43 -19.63
C ILE A 76 -2.37 13.64 -19.17
N SER A 77 -1.08 13.67 -19.50
CA SER A 77 -0.18 14.76 -19.11
C SER A 77 -0.35 16.06 -19.87
N ARG A 78 -0.81 16.01 -21.12
CA ARG A 78 -0.97 17.19 -21.99
C ARG A 78 -2.36 17.79 -21.92
N GLU A 79 -3.33 16.99 -21.48
CA GLU A 79 -4.74 17.33 -21.40
C GLU A 79 -5.08 18.20 -20.16
N ALA A 80 -4.14 18.44 -19.24
CA ALA A 80 -4.29 19.52 -18.26
C ALA A 80 -4.31 20.89 -18.98
N PRO A 81 -5.32 21.76 -18.74
CA PRO A 81 -5.56 22.93 -19.58
C PRO A 81 -4.40 23.92 -19.53
N LEU A 82 -3.60 23.93 -20.60
CA LEU A 82 -2.63 24.96 -20.90
C LEU A 82 -3.33 26.02 -21.76
N GLY A 83 -3.88 27.08 -21.16
CA GLY A 83 -4.38 28.21 -21.94
C GLY A 83 -5.22 29.24 -21.19
N PHE A 84 -4.72 30.48 -21.17
CA PHE A 84 -5.48 31.68 -20.81
C PHE A 84 -6.63 31.89 -21.81
N GLY A 85 -7.86 31.65 -21.38
CA GLY A 85 -9.05 32.01 -22.12
C GLY A 85 -10.28 31.65 -21.30
N GLN A 86 -11.14 32.63 -21.03
CA GLN A 86 -12.49 32.40 -20.51
C GLN A 86 -13.26 31.52 -21.50
N VAL A 87 -13.21 30.22 -21.29
CA VAL A 87 -14.20 29.27 -21.78
C VAL A 87 -14.56 28.42 -20.57
N GLU A 88 -15.86 28.29 -20.36
CA GLU A 88 -16.49 27.69 -19.20
C GLU A 88 -15.85 26.38 -18.75
N GLU A 89 -15.88 26.24 -17.43
CA GLU A 89 -15.48 25.19 -16.50
C GLU A 89 -15.97 23.77 -16.85
N ALA A 90 -15.74 23.30 -18.08
CA ALA A 90 -15.82 21.89 -18.43
C ALA A 90 -14.39 21.37 -18.56
N GLY A 91 -13.78 21.07 -17.41
CA GLY A 91 -12.56 20.25 -17.39
C GLY A 91 -12.80 18.96 -18.19
N ILE A 92 -11.74 18.41 -18.77
CA ILE A 92 -11.81 17.14 -19.51
C ILE A 92 -12.47 16.10 -18.61
N THR A 93 -13.57 15.53 -19.08
CA THR A 93 -14.34 14.60 -18.28
C THR A 93 -13.57 13.29 -18.12
N TYR A 94 -13.89 12.53 -17.08
CA TYR A 94 -13.36 11.18 -16.91
C TYR A 94 -13.59 10.32 -18.16
N ASP A 95 -14.75 10.48 -18.81
CA ASP A 95 -15.14 9.72 -19.99
C ASP A 95 -14.29 10.09 -21.21
N ASP A 96 -13.97 11.37 -21.40
CA ASP A 96 -13.08 11.83 -22.48
C ASP A 96 -11.66 11.24 -22.28
N MET A 97 -11.15 11.28 -21.06
CA MET A 97 -9.84 10.71 -20.71
C MET A 97 -9.84 9.20 -20.92
N LYS A 98 -10.90 8.50 -20.50
CA LYS A 98 -11.06 7.06 -20.68
C LYS A 98 -11.14 6.69 -22.15
N ALA A 99 -11.85 7.46 -22.97
CA ALA A 99 -11.91 7.24 -24.42
C ALA A 99 -10.54 7.42 -25.08
N SER A 100 -9.80 8.47 -24.71
CA SER A 100 -8.44 8.75 -25.19
C SER A 100 -7.48 7.60 -24.85
N ILE A 101 -7.45 7.16 -23.59
CA ILE A 101 -6.63 6.02 -23.13
C ILE A 101 -7.03 4.71 -23.79
N THR A 102 -8.33 4.45 -23.94
CA THR A 102 -8.81 3.25 -24.64
C THR A 102 -8.35 3.25 -26.10
N GLY A 103 -8.28 4.41 -26.74
CA GLY A 103 -7.71 4.57 -28.07
C GLY A 103 -6.23 4.19 -28.15
N GLU A 104 -5.42 4.60 -27.17
CA GLU A 104 -4.01 4.23 -27.09
C GLU A 104 -3.82 2.72 -26.79
N LEU A 105 -4.62 2.15 -25.89
CA LEU A 105 -4.59 0.72 -25.59
C LEU A 105 -4.86 -0.14 -26.85
N LYS A 106 -5.81 0.26 -27.69
CA LYS A 106 -6.15 -0.45 -28.95
C LYS A 106 -5.04 -0.45 -29.99
N LYS A 107 -4.05 0.45 -29.88
CA LYS A 107 -2.88 0.46 -30.78
C LYS A 107 -1.84 -0.58 -30.38
N VAL A 108 -1.80 -0.96 -29.10
CA VAL A 108 -0.80 -1.87 -28.55
C VAL A 108 -1.37 -3.27 -28.34
N PHE A 109 -2.57 -3.36 -27.77
CA PHE A 109 -3.25 -4.62 -27.49
C PHE A 109 -4.28 -4.94 -28.56
N ARG A 110 -4.42 -6.24 -28.84
CA ARG A 110 -5.43 -6.73 -29.77
C ARG A 110 -6.83 -6.58 -29.16
N PRO A 111 -7.87 -6.30 -29.97
CA PRO A 111 -9.24 -6.20 -29.47
C PRO A 111 -9.71 -7.45 -28.71
N GLU A 112 -9.27 -8.65 -29.11
CA GLU A 112 -9.62 -9.89 -28.41
C GLU A 112 -9.22 -9.87 -26.93
N PHE A 113 -8.04 -9.32 -26.61
CA PHE A 113 -7.53 -9.24 -25.24
C PHE A 113 -8.29 -8.21 -24.42
N LEU A 114 -8.49 -7.02 -25.00
CA LEU A 114 -9.21 -5.94 -24.32
C LEU A 114 -10.67 -6.31 -24.02
N ASN A 115 -11.30 -7.11 -24.88
CA ASN A 115 -12.66 -7.59 -24.68
C ASN A 115 -12.78 -8.62 -23.55
N ARG A 116 -11.67 -9.15 -23.03
CA ARG A 116 -11.63 -10.06 -21.86
C ARG A 116 -11.28 -9.34 -20.56
N VAL A 117 -10.98 -8.05 -20.61
CA VAL A 117 -10.78 -7.23 -19.43
C VAL A 117 -12.14 -6.71 -18.99
N ASP A 118 -12.54 -7.02 -17.75
CA ASP A 118 -13.84 -6.60 -17.21
C ASP A 118 -13.96 -5.07 -17.13
N GLU A 119 -12.92 -4.40 -16.64
CA GLU A 119 -12.90 -2.95 -16.47
C GLU A 119 -11.50 -2.37 -16.69
N VAL A 120 -11.45 -1.24 -17.41
CA VAL A 120 -10.24 -0.41 -17.54
C VAL A 120 -10.38 0.80 -16.62
N ILE A 121 -9.50 0.87 -15.61
CA ILE A 121 -9.43 1.96 -14.64
C ILE A 121 -8.35 2.95 -15.06
N VAL A 122 -8.74 4.20 -15.30
CA VAL A 122 -7.80 5.28 -15.60
C VAL A 122 -7.46 6.05 -14.32
N PHE A 123 -6.17 6.15 -14.02
CA PHE A 123 -5.68 6.92 -12.88
C PHE A 123 -5.41 8.37 -13.27
N HIS A 124 -5.94 9.29 -12.48
CA HIS A 124 -5.64 10.70 -12.60
C HIS A 124 -4.23 11.02 -12.09
N LYS A 125 -3.69 12.14 -12.57
CA LYS A 125 -2.48 12.70 -12.00
C LYS A 125 -2.71 13.09 -10.55
N LEU A 126 -1.70 12.84 -9.72
CA LEU A 126 -1.68 13.31 -8.35
C LEU A 126 -1.55 14.84 -8.36
N ASP A 127 -2.51 15.53 -7.76
CA ASP A 127 -2.38 16.94 -7.45
C ASP A 127 -1.62 17.15 -6.12
N ARG A 128 -1.33 18.41 -5.79
CA ARG A 128 -0.56 18.76 -4.59
C ARG A 128 -1.27 18.35 -3.29
N GLU A 129 -2.60 18.38 -3.26
CA GLU A 129 -3.38 17.96 -2.09
C GLU A 129 -3.37 16.42 -1.93
N ASN A 130 -3.40 15.68 -3.03
CA ASN A 130 -3.21 14.23 -3.02
C ASN A 130 -1.82 13.88 -2.46
N ILE A 131 -0.77 14.63 -2.84
CA ILE A 131 0.58 14.41 -2.28
C ILE A 131 0.61 14.65 -0.78
N LYS A 132 -0.03 15.72 -0.27
CA LYS A 132 -0.13 15.96 1.18
C LYS A 132 -0.79 14.79 1.91
N ASN A 133 -1.88 14.24 1.35
CA ASN A 133 -2.53 13.06 1.92
C ASN A 133 -1.62 11.83 1.90
N ILE A 134 -0.81 11.66 0.84
CA ILE A 134 0.17 10.57 0.77
C ILE A 134 1.26 10.77 1.82
N VAL A 135 1.72 12.01 2.08
CA VAL A 135 2.65 12.30 3.18
C VAL A 135 2.06 11.84 4.50
N ASP A 136 0.79 12.16 4.79
CA ASP A 136 0.13 11.73 6.02
C ASP A 136 0.11 10.21 6.17
N LEU A 137 -0.27 9.49 5.10
CA LEU A 137 -0.27 8.02 5.09
C LEU A 137 1.12 7.43 5.34
N MET A 138 2.17 8.07 4.81
CA MET A 138 3.54 7.60 4.98
C MET A 138 4.08 7.90 6.38
N ILE A 139 3.77 9.06 6.95
CA ILE A 139 4.12 9.37 8.34
C ILE A 139 3.39 8.44 9.31
N GLU A 140 2.13 8.10 9.05
CA GLU A 140 1.39 7.17 9.91
C GLU A 140 2.04 5.78 9.96
N ARG A 141 2.57 5.29 8.83
CA ARG A 141 3.36 4.04 8.79
C ARG A 141 4.63 4.10 9.62
N ILE A 142 5.33 5.24 9.60
CA ILE A 142 6.49 5.46 10.48
C ILE A 142 6.01 5.48 11.95
N GLY A 143 4.87 6.13 12.20
CA GLY A 143 4.22 6.16 13.52
C GLY A 143 3.86 4.77 14.05
N GLU A 144 3.39 3.85 13.21
CA GLU A 144 3.15 2.45 13.58
C GLU A 144 4.42 1.78 14.14
N GLN A 145 5.56 1.98 13.48
CA GLN A 145 6.84 1.41 13.92
C GLN A 145 7.37 2.07 15.20
N LEU A 146 7.16 3.39 15.35
CA LEU A 146 7.56 4.12 16.56
C LEU A 146 6.72 3.74 17.79
N ARG A 147 5.45 3.41 17.60
CA ARG A 147 4.57 2.96 18.69
C ARG A 147 5.05 1.66 19.34
N GLU A 148 5.72 0.78 18.59
CA GLU A 148 6.38 -0.41 19.17
C GLU A 148 7.49 -0.04 20.17
N LYS A 149 8.04 1.18 20.08
CA LYS A 149 9.05 1.74 20.98
C LYS A 149 8.47 2.74 22.00
N ASP A 150 7.15 2.77 22.16
CA ASP A 150 6.43 3.72 23.02
C ASP A 150 6.65 5.19 22.61
N LEU A 151 6.79 5.46 21.31
CA LEU A 151 6.95 6.81 20.76
C LEU A 151 5.77 7.17 19.86
N GLU A 152 5.40 8.44 19.85
CA GLU A 152 4.42 9.01 18.91
C GLU A 152 5.09 10.05 18.02
N ILE A 153 4.68 10.13 16.76
CA ILE A 153 5.14 11.15 15.81
C ILE A 153 3.96 12.01 15.35
N LYS A 154 4.20 13.31 15.20
CA LYS A 154 3.30 14.28 14.61
C LYS A 154 4.06 15.11 13.59
N LEU A 155 3.42 15.41 12.47
CA LEU A 155 3.95 16.27 11.43
C LEU A 155 3.25 17.63 11.49
N SER A 156 3.99 18.73 11.51
CA SER A 156 3.39 20.07 11.37
C SER A 156 2.99 20.33 9.91
N ASP A 157 2.05 21.25 9.70
CA ASP A 157 1.63 21.64 8.34
C ASP A 157 2.80 22.21 7.52
N SER A 158 3.68 22.98 8.15
CA SER A 158 4.86 23.55 7.48
C SER A 158 5.86 22.47 7.06
N ALA A 159 6.05 21.41 7.87
CA ALA A 159 6.87 20.27 7.50
C ALA A 159 6.22 19.45 6.37
N LYS A 160 4.89 19.31 6.39
CA LYS A 160 4.13 18.66 5.31
C LYS A 160 4.28 19.40 3.98
N GLU A 161 4.25 20.73 4.02
CA GLU A 161 4.52 21.56 2.84
C GLU A 161 5.94 21.35 2.31
N LEU A 162 6.96 21.32 3.18
CA LEU A 162 8.33 21.04 2.78
C LEU A 162 8.45 19.66 2.11
N LEU A 163 7.87 18.62 2.71
CA LEU A 163 7.91 17.26 2.16
C LEU A 163 7.18 17.17 0.82
N THR A 164 6.08 17.90 0.67
CA THR A 164 5.36 18.03 -0.59
C THR A 164 6.20 18.75 -1.64
N GLU A 165 6.89 19.83 -1.28
CA GLU A 165 7.78 20.59 -2.17
C GLU A 165 8.97 19.76 -2.66
N LYS A 166 9.60 18.98 -1.77
CA LYS A 166 10.77 18.15 -2.11
C LYS A 166 10.38 16.81 -2.73
N GLY A 167 9.19 16.32 -2.46
CA GLY A 167 8.74 14.97 -2.81
C GLY A 167 7.76 14.89 -3.99
N TYR A 168 7.30 16.03 -4.52
CA TYR A 168 6.44 16.09 -5.69
C TYR A 168 7.19 16.53 -6.94
N ASP A 169 7.08 15.71 -7.98
CA ASP A 169 7.51 16.08 -9.33
C ASP A 169 6.34 15.81 -10.30
N PRO A 170 5.87 16.80 -11.09
CA PRO A 170 4.75 16.60 -12.00
C PRO A 170 4.94 15.53 -13.08
N SER A 171 6.20 15.14 -13.37
CA SER A 171 6.57 14.09 -14.33
C SER A 171 6.79 12.73 -13.66
N LEU A 172 7.26 12.70 -12.41
CA LEU A 172 7.53 11.46 -11.67
C LEU A 172 6.46 11.12 -10.62
N GLY A 173 5.46 11.98 -10.41
CA GLY A 173 4.42 11.85 -9.39
C GLY A 173 5.00 11.88 -7.97
N ALA A 174 4.50 11.01 -7.10
CA ALA A 174 4.96 10.85 -5.72
C ALA A 174 6.22 9.96 -5.58
N ARG A 175 6.84 9.51 -6.68
CA ARG A 175 8.03 8.63 -6.60
C ARG A 175 9.17 9.22 -5.75
N PRO A 176 9.48 10.54 -5.82
CA PRO A 176 10.51 11.15 -4.97
C PRO A 176 10.10 11.24 -3.49
N LEU A 177 8.80 11.17 -3.18
CA LEU A 177 8.27 11.42 -1.84
C LEU A 177 8.83 10.50 -0.77
N ARG A 178 9.00 9.20 -1.10
CA ARG A 178 9.61 8.24 -0.19
C ARG A 178 11.03 8.65 0.20
N ARG A 179 11.81 9.12 -0.78
CA ARG A 179 13.17 9.58 -0.55
C ARG A 179 13.19 10.86 0.29
N ALA A 180 12.28 11.79 0.01
CA ALA A 180 12.14 13.00 0.81
C ALA A 180 11.79 12.67 2.27
N ILE A 181 10.80 11.80 2.51
CA ILE A 181 10.44 11.38 3.87
C ILE A 181 11.59 10.65 4.55
N GLN A 182 12.32 9.79 3.85
CA GLN A 182 13.49 9.14 4.41
C GLN A 182 14.55 10.17 4.86
N GLN A 183 14.98 11.04 3.95
CA GLN A 183 16.06 12.00 4.19
C GLN A 183 15.69 13.07 5.23
N TYR A 184 14.44 13.54 5.21
CA TYR A 184 13.99 14.64 6.06
C TYR A 184 13.24 14.16 7.31
N VAL A 185 12.90 12.89 7.45
CA VAL A 185 12.15 12.43 8.63
C VAL A 185 12.78 11.19 9.23
N GLU A 186 12.91 10.10 8.48
CA GLU A 186 13.41 8.84 9.03
C GLU A 186 14.88 8.94 9.47
N ASP A 187 15.75 9.50 8.64
CA ASP A 187 17.19 9.58 8.94
C ASP A 187 17.46 10.45 10.18
N PRO A 188 16.94 11.70 10.29
CA PRO A 188 17.15 12.51 11.50
C PRO A 188 16.52 11.88 12.75
N LEU A 189 15.39 11.18 12.58
CA LEU A 189 14.72 10.52 13.69
C LEU A 189 15.50 9.31 14.20
N ALA A 190 16.09 8.53 13.29
CA ALA A 190 16.94 7.40 13.64
C ALA A 190 18.15 7.87 14.44
N ASP A 191 18.80 8.97 14.02
CA ASP A 191 19.95 9.55 14.72
C ASP A 191 19.60 9.97 16.15
N GLU A 192 18.48 10.68 16.36
CA GLU A 192 18.03 11.13 17.69
C GLU A 192 17.64 9.96 18.61
N VAL A 193 17.01 8.93 18.06
CA VAL A 193 16.67 7.70 18.82
C VAL A 193 17.92 6.92 19.19
N LEU A 194 18.90 6.81 18.29
CA LEU A 194 20.18 6.12 18.54
C LEU A 194 21.05 6.88 19.54
N ALA A 195 21.01 8.22 19.51
CA ALA A 195 21.69 9.07 20.50
C ALA A 195 21.06 8.97 21.91
N GLY A 196 19.89 8.35 22.04
CA GLY A 196 19.16 8.25 23.30
C GLY A 196 18.54 9.58 23.75
N ALA A 197 18.38 10.54 22.85
CA ALA A 197 17.86 11.87 23.13
C ALA A 197 16.33 11.88 23.34
N ILE A 198 15.64 10.80 22.94
CA ILE A 198 14.18 10.67 22.97
C ILE A 198 13.77 9.60 24.00
N PRO A 199 13.25 9.99 25.18
CA PRO A 199 12.72 9.05 26.15
C PRO A 199 11.46 8.33 25.63
N GLY A 200 11.23 7.10 26.09
CA GLY A 200 9.95 6.41 25.88
C GLY A 200 8.77 7.21 26.45
N GLY A 201 7.62 7.10 25.79
CA GLY A 201 6.40 7.86 26.07
C GLY A 201 6.38 9.27 25.48
N SER A 202 7.39 9.65 24.69
CA SER A 202 7.49 10.98 24.09
C SER A 202 6.63 11.13 22.83
N THR A 203 6.12 12.35 22.62
CA THR A 203 5.55 12.77 21.35
C THR A 203 6.56 13.64 20.60
N ILE A 204 6.93 13.19 19.41
CA ILE A 204 7.88 13.83 18.52
C ILE A 204 7.10 14.69 17.53
N LEU A 205 7.42 15.98 17.46
CA LEU A 205 6.91 16.88 16.45
C LEU A 205 8.00 17.14 15.40
N VAL A 206 7.72 16.76 14.17
CA VAL A 206 8.55 17.11 13.01
C VAL A 206 8.03 18.44 12.47
N ASP A 207 8.89 19.45 12.48
CA ASP A 207 8.58 20.82 12.06
C ASP A 207 9.53 21.30 10.95
N ARG A 208 9.18 22.37 10.24
CA ARG A 208 10.05 22.95 9.20
C ARG A 208 11.09 23.89 9.80
N LYS A 209 12.33 23.82 9.31
CA LYS A 209 13.40 24.80 9.56
C LYS A 209 14.09 25.14 8.23
N GLY A 210 13.54 26.13 7.52
CA GLY A 210 14.04 26.51 6.20
C GLY A 210 13.80 25.41 5.17
N ASP A 211 14.88 24.87 4.61
CA ASP A 211 14.88 23.75 3.64
C ASP A 211 15.10 22.38 4.28
N GLU A 212 15.23 22.34 5.60
CA GLU A 212 15.36 21.12 6.40
C GLU A 212 14.16 20.95 7.33
N THR A 213 14.07 19.77 7.93
CA THR A 213 13.18 19.48 9.05
C THR A 213 13.91 19.66 10.37
N LEU A 214 13.14 19.91 11.41
CA LEU A 214 13.58 20.03 12.78
C LEU A 214 12.73 19.12 13.63
N ILE A 215 13.38 18.21 14.36
CA ILE A 215 12.73 17.37 15.34
C ILE A 215 12.61 18.14 16.65
N LYS A 216 11.39 18.24 17.17
CA LYS A 216 11.08 18.83 18.48
C LYS A 216 10.41 17.78 19.34
N LEU A 217 10.79 17.71 20.61
CA LEU A 217 10.04 16.92 21.59
C LEU A 217 8.91 17.78 22.14
N LEU A 218 7.67 17.35 21.89
CA LEU A 218 6.54 17.86 22.66
C LEU A 218 6.57 17.12 23.99
N ALA A 219 6.88 17.85 25.06
CA ALA A 219 6.97 17.29 26.40
C ALA A 219 5.79 16.34 26.68
N GLY A 220 6.08 15.05 26.77
CA GLY A 220 5.07 14.04 27.05
C GLY A 220 4.60 14.23 28.49
N LYS A 221 3.29 14.38 28.71
CA LYS A 221 2.74 13.90 29.98
C LYS A 221 2.97 12.40 29.98
N PRO A 222 3.68 11.82 30.97
CA PRO A 222 3.91 10.40 31.00
C PRO A 222 2.55 9.70 30.96
N LYS A 223 2.30 8.90 29.92
CA LYS A 223 1.16 7.98 29.95
C LYS A 223 1.40 7.07 31.15
N PRO A 224 0.40 6.84 32.03
CA PRO A 224 0.58 5.95 33.16
C PRO A 224 0.99 4.60 32.62
N LYS A 225 2.08 4.04 33.17
CA LYS A 225 2.49 2.67 32.90
C LYS A 225 1.26 1.78 33.03
N LYS A 226 0.96 1.00 31.99
CA LYS A 226 -0.05 -0.05 32.08
C LYS A 226 0.58 -1.11 32.98
N ASP A 227 0.29 -1.02 34.28
CA ASP A 227 0.75 -1.98 35.25
C ASP A 227 0.35 -3.39 34.78
N LEU A 228 1.35 -4.20 34.45
CA LEU A 228 1.23 -5.64 34.39
C LEU A 228 1.05 -6.17 35.82
N VAL A 229 -0.10 -5.88 36.43
CA VAL A 229 -0.51 -6.51 37.69
C VAL A 229 -1.63 -7.49 37.35
N GLY A 230 -1.31 -8.79 37.43
CA GLY A 230 -2.33 -9.82 37.38
C GLY A 230 -1.90 -11.22 36.92
N ALA A 231 -0.67 -11.65 37.19
CA ALA A 231 -0.28 -13.06 37.03
C ALA A 231 0.49 -13.57 38.25
N ALA A 232 -0.15 -13.53 39.43
CA ALA A 232 0.29 -14.27 40.61
C ALA A 232 -0.84 -14.33 41.65
N ASN A 233 -1.67 -15.37 41.57
CA ASN A 233 -2.12 -16.20 42.71
C ASN A 233 -3.35 -17.02 42.31
N SER A 234 -3.11 -18.26 41.87
CA SER A 234 -4.11 -19.31 41.91
C SER A 234 -3.49 -20.57 42.47
N GLU A 235 -3.07 -20.54 43.74
CA GLU A 235 -2.86 -21.76 44.50
C GLU A 235 -3.24 -21.55 45.99
N ARG A 236 -4.10 -22.47 46.47
CA ARG A 236 -4.44 -22.82 47.86
C ARG A 236 -5.47 -21.95 48.59
N SER A 237 -6.72 -22.40 48.59
CA SER A 237 -7.28 -23.21 49.70
C SER A 237 -8.82 -23.28 49.62
N GLU A 238 -9.35 -24.41 49.15
CA GLU A 238 -10.73 -24.79 49.42
C GLU A 238 -10.81 -25.27 50.88
N GLY A 239 -11.29 -24.39 51.75
CA GLY A 239 -11.79 -24.73 53.08
C GLY A 239 -13.29 -24.44 53.13
N VAL A 240 -14.10 -25.46 52.81
CA VAL A 240 -15.56 -25.41 52.89
C VAL A 240 -16.01 -25.33 54.35
N LYS A 241 -16.90 -24.37 54.63
CA LYS A 241 -17.59 -24.14 55.92
C LYS A 241 -18.53 -25.31 56.29
N PRO A 242 -18.81 -25.53 57.59
CA PRO A 242 -19.82 -26.48 58.04
C PRO A 242 -21.22 -25.84 57.99
N SER A 243 -22.23 -26.61 57.61
CA SER A 243 -23.64 -26.23 57.74
C SER A 243 -24.47 -27.36 58.35
N GLY A 244 -25.03 -27.08 59.53
CA GLY A 244 -26.35 -27.53 59.99
C GLY A 244 -26.48 -28.95 60.55
N THR A 245 -26.95 -29.10 61.79
CA THR A 245 -28.39 -29.07 62.11
C THR A 245 -28.62 -29.40 63.58
N ASP A 246 -29.45 -28.57 64.22
CA ASP A 246 -30.12 -28.89 65.48
C ASP A 246 -31.15 -30.00 65.27
N GLY A 247 -31.16 -30.97 66.18
CA GLY A 247 -32.15 -32.04 66.24
C GLY A 247 -32.16 -32.68 67.63
N LYS A 248 -32.86 -32.05 68.57
CA LYS A 248 -33.27 -32.65 69.86
C LYS A 248 -34.57 -33.42 69.65
N GLY A 249 -34.65 -34.63 70.22
CA GLY A 249 -35.90 -35.11 70.82
C GLY A 249 -36.27 -36.57 70.57
N SER A 250 -35.97 -37.39 71.58
CA SER A 250 -36.59 -38.66 72.03
C SER A 250 -36.53 -39.89 71.14
#